data_AF-A0A392NBC9-F1
#
_entry.id   AF-A0A392NBC9-F1
#
_cell.length_a   1.000
_cell.length_b   1.000
_cell.length_c   1.000
_cell.angle_alpha   90.00
_cell.angle_beta   90.00
_cell.angle_gamma   90.00
#
_symmetry.space_group_name_H-M   'P 1'
#
loop_
_entity.id
_entity.type
_entity.pdbx_description
1 polymer ?
#
loop_
_entity_poly.entity_id
_entity_poly.type
_entity_poly.pdbx_seq_one_letter_code
_entity_poly.pdbx_strand_id
1 'polypeptide(L)'
;VTITPEVSSKAVNRSIIAELVRLYKESDLGMRLPAYDGRKSLYTAGVLPFSWREFKIKLIEEEDGINGPKYGFVPLGGPFIHLIFEHHNGSEKDWSHGVDFTKA
;
A
#
# COMPACT_ATOMS: atom_id res chain seq x y z
N VAL A 1 5.37 7.94 -1.68
CA VAL A 1 4.78 6.83 -2.46
C VAL A 1 4.25 7.38 -3.76
N THR A 2 4.53 6.69 -4.85
CA THR A 2 4.03 7.02 -6.18
C THR A 2 3.26 5.83 -6.73
N ILE A 3 2.04 6.07 -7.23
CA ILE A 3 1.17 5.07 -7.85
C ILE A 3 1.09 5.39 -9.34
N THR A 4 1.36 4.41 -10.21
CA THR A 4 1.31 4.58 -11.66
C THR A 4 0.45 3.50 -12.32
N PRO A 5 -0.56 3.87 -13.14
CA PRO A 5 -1.00 5.25 -13.42
C PRO A 5 -1.53 5.97 -12.17
N GLU A 6 -1.56 7.31 -12.20
CA GLU A 6 -2.13 8.08 -11.10
C GLU A 6 -3.59 7.70 -10.89
N VAL A 7 -3.97 7.47 -9.64
CA VAL A 7 -5.36 7.21 -9.28
C VAL A 7 -5.89 8.28 -8.33
N SER A 8 -6.96 8.93 -8.76
CA SER A 8 -7.61 10.02 -8.02
C SER A 8 -8.44 9.55 -6.84
N SER A 9 -8.91 8.29 -6.86
CA SER A 9 -9.74 7.74 -5.79
C SER A 9 -8.89 7.32 -4.59
N LYS A 10 -9.12 7.98 -3.44
CA LYS A 10 -8.49 7.59 -2.17
C LYS A 10 -8.86 6.18 -1.73
N ALA A 11 -10.08 5.73 -2.03
CA ALA A 11 -10.53 4.38 -1.68
C ALA A 11 -9.70 3.33 -2.43
N VAL A 12 -9.55 3.54 -3.74
CA VAL A 12 -8.66 2.74 -4.59
C VAL A 12 -7.24 2.73 -4.05
N ASN A 13 -6.67 3.89 -3.73
CA ASN A 13 -5.30 3.98 -3.23
C ASN A 13 -5.11 3.20 -1.93
N ARG A 14 -6.10 3.19 -1.03
CA ARG A 14 -6.05 2.35 0.18
C ARG A 14 -6.10 0.86 -0.15
N SER A 15 -6.96 0.43 -1.08
CA SER A 15 -7.02 -0.98 -1.53
C SER A 15 -5.69 -1.42 -2.14
N ILE A 16 -5.03 -0.55 -2.92
CA ILE A 16 -3.70 -0.82 -3.49
C ILE A 16 -2.65 -1.07 -2.39
N ILE A 17 -2.64 -0.25 -1.33
CA ILE A 17 -1.71 -0.46 -0.21
C ILE A 17 -2.08 -1.70 0.61
N ALA A 18 -3.37 -1.99 0.81
CA ALA A 18 -3.80 -3.21 1.48
C ALA A 18 -3.30 -4.46 0.74
N GLU A 19 -3.43 -4.46 -0.59
CA GLU A 19 -2.96 -5.55 -1.45
C GLU A 19 -1.42 -5.67 -1.44
N LEU A 20 -0.69 -4.56 -1.42
CA LEU A 20 0.77 -4.55 -1.22
C LEU A 20 1.14 -5.24 0.09
N VAL A 21 0.47 -4.91 1.20
CA VAL A 21 0.76 -5.53 2.50
C VAL A 21 0.43 -7.03 2.43
N ARG A 22 -0.72 -7.40 1.88
CA ARG A 22 -1.14 -8.80 1.73
C ARG A 22 -0.10 -9.63 0.96
N LEU A 23 0.45 -9.09 -0.12
CA LEU A 23 1.38 -9.80 -0.99
C LEU A 23 2.83 -9.81 -0.49
N TYR A 24 3.28 -8.72 0.14
CA TYR A 24 4.71 -8.47 0.37
C TYR A 24 5.09 -8.23 1.84
N LYS A 25 4.15 -8.39 2.79
CA LYS A 25 4.43 -8.23 4.23
C LYS A 25 5.61 -9.08 4.68
N GLU A 26 5.58 -10.37 4.35
CA GLU A 26 6.58 -11.34 4.84
C GLU A 26 7.88 -11.29 4.05
N SER A 27 7.81 -11.03 2.74
CA SER A 27 8.98 -11.03 1.86
C SER A 27 9.79 -9.75 1.96
N ASP A 28 9.15 -8.60 1.72
CA ASP A 28 9.85 -7.38 1.34
C ASP A 28 9.61 -6.23 2.30
N LEU A 29 8.45 -6.17 2.95
CA LEU A 29 8.17 -5.18 3.99
C LEU A 29 8.80 -5.56 5.34
N GLY A 30 9.32 -6.79 5.47
CA GLY A 30 9.96 -7.29 6.69
C GLY A 30 9.00 -7.24 7.88
N MET A 31 7.80 -7.77 7.71
CA MET A 31 6.71 -7.83 8.68
C MET A 31 6.10 -6.49 9.11
N ARG A 32 6.50 -5.37 8.49
CA ARG A 32 5.97 -4.05 8.81
C ARG A 32 4.56 -3.88 8.27
N LEU A 33 3.73 -3.16 9.03
CA LEU A 33 2.38 -2.73 8.65
C LEU A 33 2.39 -1.23 8.37
N PRO A 34 2.49 -0.82 7.10
CA PRO A 34 2.53 0.59 6.77
C PRO A 34 1.16 1.25 6.92
N ALA A 35 1.12 2.43 7.53
CA ALA A 35 -0.02 3.33 7.57
C ALA A 35 0.02 4.30 6.38
N TYR A 36 -1.04 4.33 5.59
CA TYR A 36 -1.14 5.17 4.39
C TYR A 36 -2.26 6.20 4.51
N ASP A 37 -1.96 7.45 4.18
CA ASP A 37 -2.91 8.57 4.28
C ASP A 37 -3.91 8.66 3.10
N GLY A 38 -3.79 7.79 2.10
CA GLY A 38 -4.63 7.82 0.89
C GLY A 38 -4.12 8.75 -0.20
N ARG A 39 -2.96 9.40 -0.01
CA ARG A 39 -2.33 10.31 -0.98
C ARG A 39 -0.88 9.93 -1.27
N LYS A 40 0.08 10.46 -0.51
CA LYS A 40 1.51 10.37 -0.86
C LYS A 40 2.37 9.80 0.26
N SER A 41 1.88 9.86 1.50
CA SER A 41 2.67 9.55 2.67
C SER A 41 2.33 8.18 3.20
N LEU A 42 3.38 7.37 3.36
CA LEU A 42 3.34 6.07 4.00
C LEU A 42 4.26 6.12 5.21
N TYR A 43 3.76 5.63 6.34
CA TYR A 43 4.49 5.59 7.59
C TYR A 43 4.62 4.14 8.03
N THR A 44 5.78 3.74 8.53
CA THR A 44 6.01 2.38 9.02
C THR A 44 6.54 2.44 10.45
N ALA A 45 6.15 1.46 11.26
CA ALA A 45 6.81 1.21 12.53
C ALA A 45 8.21 0.61 12.25
N GLY A 46 9.20 1.49 12.10
CA GLY A 46 10.58 1.16 11.78
C GLY A 46 10.93 1.28 10.29
N VAL A 47 12.24 1.35 10.02
CA VAL A 47 12.82 1.55 8.68
C VAL A 47 12.58 0.33 7.80
N LEU A 48 12.04 0.48 6.60
CA LEU A 48 11.86 -0.62 5.64
C LEU A 48 13.21 -1.27 5.28
N PRO A 49 13.27 -2.56 4.93
CA PRO A 49 14.52 -3.26 4.61
C PRO A 49 14.99 -2.94 3.17
N PHE A 50 14.64 -1.76 2.66
CA PHE A 50 15.02 -1.23 1.36
C PHE A 50 14.93 0.31 1.40
N SER A 51 15.80 0.99 0.64
CA SER A 51 15.73 2.46 0.48
C SER A 51 14.71 2.86 -0.59
N TRP A 52 14.66 2.08 -1.67
CA TRP A 52 13.70 2.22 -2.75
C TRP A 52 13.24 0.84 -3.22
N ARG A 53 11.98 0.74 -3.64
CA ARG A 53 11.46 -0.46 -4.29
C ARG A 53 10.23 -0.20 -5.15
N GLU A 54 10.14 -0.95 -6.23
CA GLU A 54 8.98 -1.03 -7.11
C GLU A 54 8.20 -2.33 -6.88
N PHE A 55 6.87 -2.24 -6.76
CA PHE A 55 5.96 -3.38 -6.64
C PHE A 55 4.93 -3.36 -7.76
N LYS A 56 4.51 -4.56 -8.19
CA LYS A 56 3.44 -4.74 -9.17
C LYS A 56 2.20 -5.27 -8.45
N ILE A 57 1.17 -4.45 -8.37
CA ILE A 57 -0.08 -4.79 -7.71
C ILE A 57 -1.17 -5.03 -8.75
N LYS A 58 -1.89 -6.13 -8.58
CA LYS A 58 -3.12 -6.42 -9.32
C LYS A 58 -4.27 -6.38 -8.33
N LEU A 59 -5.22 -5.47 -8.57
CA LEU A 59 -6.46 -5.44 -7.82
C LEU A 59 -7.42 -6.46 -8.44
N ILE A 60 -7.93 -7.35 -7.62
CA ILE A 60 -8.99 -8.29 -7.97
C ILE A 60 -10.26 -7.75 -7.30
N GLU A 61 -11.38 -7.73 -8.01
CA GLU A 61 -12.67 -7.44 -7.37
C GLU A 61 -12.99 -8.64 -6.46
N GLU A 62 -12.96 -8.45 -5.13
CA GLU A 62 -13.61 -9.37 -4.21
C GLU A 62 -15.12 -9.15 -4.37
N GLU A 63 -15.83 -10.19 -4.80
CA GLU A 63 -17.28 -10.22 -5.00
C GLU A 63 -18.01 -10.26 -3.63
N ASP A 64 -17.69 -9.35 -2.72
CA ASP A 64 -18.41 -9.22 -1.45
C ASP A 64 -19.28 -7.97 -1.49
N GLY A 65 -20.58 -8.22 -1.38
CA GLY A 65 -21.65 -7.31 -1.75
C GLY A 65 -21.69 -5.98 -1.00
N ILE A 66 -22.40 -5.06 -1.67
CA ILE A 66 -22.92 -3.77 -1.21
C ILE A 66 -21.92 -2.60 -1.35
N ASN A 67 -22.13 -1.85 -2.45
CA ASN A 67 -21.57 -0.54 -2.88
C ASN A 67 -20.42 -0.59 -3.92
N GLY A 68 -20.77 -0.67 -5.22
CA GLY A 68 -19.84 -0.36 -6.33
C GLY A 68 -19.65 1.16 -6.58
N PRO A 69 -18.86 1.61 -7.60
CA PRO A 69 -18.20 0.82 -8.65
C PRO A 69 -16.71 1.19 -8.98
N LYS A 70 -16.11 0.41 -9.90
CA LYS A 70 -15.12 0.77 -10.97
C LYS A 70 -13.65 0.37 -10.78
N TYR A 71 -13.32 -0.89 -11.08
CA TYR A 71 -12.22 -1.13 -12.04
C TYR A 71 -12.82 -1.82 -13.26
N GLY A 72 -13.05 -1.02 -14.31
CA GLY A 72 -13.56 -1.56 -15.56
C GLY A 72 -12.64 -2.67 -16.06
N PHE A 73 -13.24 -3.83 -16.35
CA PHE A 73 -12.72 -4.91 -17.18
C PHE A 73 -11.19 -5.07 -17.15
N VAL A 74 -10.68 -5.93 -16.27
CA VAL A 74 -9.27 -6.36 -16.30
C VAL A 74 -9.18 -7.58 -17.23
N PRO A 75 -8.90 -7.42 -18.55
CA PRO A 75 -8.67 -8.57 -19.41
C PRO A 75 -7.51 -9.40 -18.83
N LEU A 76 -7.44 -10.69 -19.18
CA LEU A 76 -6.33 -11.56 -18.83
C LEU A 76 -5.01 -10.96 -19.38
N GLY A 77 -4.36 -10.10 -18.59
CA GLY A 77 -3.26 -9.22 -19.01
C GLY A 77 -3.40 -7.71 -18.68
N GLY A 78 -4.39 -7.29 -17.89
CA GLY A 78 -4.61 -5.87 -17.54
C GLY A 78 -3.43 -5.17 -16.83
N PRO A 79 -3.41 -3.82 -16.82
CA PRO A 79 -2.24 -3.05 -16.43
C PRO A 79 -1.87 -3.26 -14.97
N PHE A 80 -0.62 -3.65 -14.71
CA PHE A 80 -0.07 -3.69 -13.37
C PHE A 80 0.00 -2.27 -12.81
N ILE A 81 -0.42 -2.09 -11.56
CA ILE A 81 -0.16 -0.84 -10.86
C ILE A 81 1.26 -0.91 -10.32
N HIS A 82 2.09 0.03 -10.75
CA HIS A 82 3.44 0.18 -10.25
C HIS A 82 3.40 1.06 -9.01
N LEU A 83 3.86 0.52 -7.90
CA LEU A 83 4.02 1.24 -6.65
C LEU A 83 5.49 1.47 -6.37
N ILE A 84 5.88 2.74 -6.31
CA ILE A 84 7.26 3.13 -6.00
C ILE A 84 7.31 3.69 -4.59
N PHE A 85 8.13 3.06 -3.76
CA PHE A 85 8.45 3.51 -2.41
C PHE A 85 9.85 4.10 -2.39
N GLU A 86 9.97 5.31 -1.85
CA GLU A 86 11.23 5.94 -1.51
C GLU A 86 11.18 6.29 -0.03
N HIS A 87 12.13 5.75 0.74
CA HIS A 87 12.27 6.05 2.15
C HIS A 87 13.19 7.27 2.32
N HIS A 88 12.62 8.42 2.66
CA HIS A 88 13.42 9.55 3.11
C HIS A 88 13.79 9.33 4.58
N ASN A 89 15.08 9.14 4.87
CA ASN A 89 15.61 9.12 6.24
C ASN A 89 15.45 10.52 6.88
N GLY A 90 14.25 10.81 7.38
CA GLY A 90 13.91 12.10 8.00
C GLY A 90 13.27 11.89 9.36
N SER A 91 14.10 11.92 10.41
CA SER A 91 13.78 11.86 11.84
C SER A 91 12.94 10.66 12.30
N GLU A 92 13.60 9.73 12.98
CA GLU A 92 12.98 8.80 13.93
C GLU A 92 12.18 9.63 14.95
N LYS A 93 10.88 9.82 14.71
CA LYS A 93 9.97 10.36 15.71
C LYS A 93 9.56 9.18 16.56
N ASP A 94 10.00 9.19 17.82
CA ASP A 94 9.69 8.20 18.82
C ASP A 94 8.17 8.19 19.08
N TRP A 95 7.47 7.20 18.50
CA TRP A 95 6.03 6.98 18.65
C TRP A 95 5.72 5.93 19.73
N SER A 96 6.57 5.82 20.76
CA SER A 96 6.44 4.84 21.86
C SER A 96 5.19 5.02 22.74
N HIS A 97 4.34 6.03 22.49
CA HIS A 97 3.10 6.25 23.24
C HIS A 97 1.87 6.31 22.33
N GLY A 98 1.35 5.13 22.00
CA GLY A 98 -0.02 4.97 21.54
C GLY A 98 -0.16 4.75 20.03
N VAL A 99 -0.13 3.48 19.62
CA VAL A 99 -1.17 2.77 18.88
C VAL A 99 -0.66 1.32 18.75
N ASP A 100 -1.38 0.37 19.33
CA ASP A 100 -1.10 -1.06 19.21
C ASP A 100 -1.67 -1.56 17.87
N PHE A 101 -0.81 -1.68 16.86
CA PHE A 101 -1.16 -2.21 15.52
C PHE A 101 -1.26 -3.74 15.48
N THR A 102 -1.01 -4.44 16.61
CA THR A 102 -1.09 -5.90 16.71
C THR A 102 -2.52 -6.42 16.99
N LYS A 103 -3.51 -5.53 17.07
CA LYS A 103 -4.92 -5.86 17.34
C LYS A 103 -5.88 -5.72 16.15
N ALA A 104 -5.38 -5.72 14.91
CA ALA A 104 -6.23 -5.73 13.71
C ALA A 104 -6.42 -7.16 13.18
#